data_AF-A0AAW8NXF2-F1
#
_entry.id   AF-A0AAW8NXF2-F1
#
_cell.length_a   1.000
_cell.length_b   1.000
_cell.length_c   1.000
_cell.angle_alpha   90.00
_cell.angle_beta   90.00
_cell.angle_gamma   90.00
#
_symmetry.space_group_name_H-M   'P 1'
#
loop_
_entity.id
_entity.type
_entity.pdbx_description
1 polymer ?
#
loop_
_entity_poly.entity_id
_entity_poly.type
_entity_poly.pdbx_seq_one_letter_code
_entity_poly.pdbx_strand_id
1 'polypeptide(L)'
;MGQARSTLSEAAPVLRRAALWLVLLAPFFYLTYGGANWVASQRAHVPNIAFAWESAIPFLAWTIIPYWSINLFYALCLFINTTPRDVDVLARRYLTIQLLAVACFVAFPLEATFVRPATSGLPGFMFTVLGGFDKPFNQAPSLHIALLMVIWDHLRGRLPRKARLFWHFWCFLIGASVLTTWQHHVMDIPTGMLLGLFAAWLFPRDAGSPLAKFAMSGDPTSRRLGVYYLCGAVAFLGLAVLCTPLSAAALLLLWPAMALAIVAVGYFGAGPQIFQKRADGRTTLASRWLLAPYRLGAVINVWLWTRKMPASVAIADGVHLGRFPRRHEANRFATVIDITGELQRPSGTLAGWSSFPTLDLTGLDKIQARAAADLIEAARHQGPVLVCCALGFQRSAGVIVRWLLISRRCDNPAEALRLIERAGWRVYLPVESLHAVAEGLQ
;
A
#
# COMPACT_ATOMS: atom_id res chain seq x y z
N MET A 1 -5.22 -42.91 20.37
CA MET A 1 -4.54 -41.70 20.89
C MET A 1 -3.33 -41.24 20.04
N GLY A 2 -3.33 -41.45 18.70
CA GLY A 2 -2.17 -41.10 17.86
C GLY A 2 -2.16 -39.69 17.25
N GLN A 3 -3.31 -39.20 16.77
CA GLN A 3 -3.40 -37.94 16.00
C GLN A 3 -3.29 -36.65 16.83
N ALA A 4 -3.51 -36.69 18.14
CA ALA A 4 -3.44 -35.49 18.98
C ALA A 4 -1.99 -35.06 19.31
N ARG A 5 -1.00 -35.95 19.16
CA ARG A 5 0.41 -35.63 19.42
C ARG A 5 1.13 -35.00 18.21
N SER A 6 0.67 -35.23 16.97
CA SER A 6 1.29 -34.64 15.78
C SER A 6 1.00 -33.14 15.64
N THR A 7 -0.27 -32.73 15.79
CA THR A 7 -0.67 -31.32 15.60
C THR A 7 -0.02 -30.36 16.61
N LEU A 8 0.16 -30.78 17.86
CA LEU A 8 0.85 -30.00 18.89
C LEU A 8 2.36 -29.88 18.61
N SER A 9 2.98 -30.93 18.05
CA SER A 9 4.39 -30.90 17.66
C SER A 9 4.65 -29.97 16.48
N GLU A 10 3.73 -29.92 15.50
CA GLU A 10 3.80 -29.00 14.36
C GLU A 10 3.54 -27.54 14.75
N ALA A 11 2.68 -27.30 15.75
CA ALA A 11 2.38 -25.95 16.25
C ALA A 11 3.49 -25.36 17.16
N ALA A 12 4.28 -26.20 17.82
CA ALA A 12 5.27 -25.77 18.82
C ALA A 12 6.26 -24.68 18.32
N PRO A 13 6.82 -24.72 17.09
CA PRO A 13 7.68 -23.64 16.57
C PRO A 13 6.96 -22.29 16.44
N VAL A 14 5.68 -22.30 16.05
CA VAL A 14 4.86 -21.09 15.92
C VAL A 14 4.58 -20.51 17.30
N LEU A 15 4.11 -21.34 18.24
CA LEU A 15 3.81 -20.92 19.61
C LEU A 15 5.05 -20.35 20.32
N ARG A 16 6.21 -21.00 20.17
CA ARG A 16 7.49 -20.50 20.71
C ARG A 16 7.87 -19.16 20.07
N ARG A 17 7.72 -18.99 18.76
CA ARG A 17 8.06 -17.74 18.07
C ARG A 17 7.10 -16.60 18.45
N ALA A 18 5.81 -16.89 18.59
CA ALA A 18 4.80 -15.94 19.05
C ALA A 18 5.06 -15.48 20.50
N ALA A 19 5.38 -16.41 21.40
CA ALA A 19 5.75 -16.09 22.78
C ALA A 19 7.02 -15.23 22.85
N LEU A 20 8.08 -15.55 22.09
CA LEU A 20 9.31 -14.75 22.03
C LEU A 20 9.04 -13.32 21.54
N TRP A 21 8.21 -13.15 20.50
CA TRP A 21 7.82 -11.82 20.04
C TRP A 21 6.97 -11.07 21.06
N LEU A 22 6.04 -11.74 21.76
CA LEU A 22 5.23 -11.08 22.78
C LEU A 22 6.07 -10.62 23.99
N VAL A 23 7.01 -11.45 24.43
CA VAL A 23 7.98 -11.13 25.50
C VAL A 23 8.92 -9.98 25.11
N LEU A 24 9.23 -9.80 23.83
CA LEU A 24 9.96 -8.63 23.34
C LEU A 24 9.06 -7.39 23.23
N LEU A 25 7.92 -7.53 22.55
CA LEU A 25 7.07 -6.42 22.15
C LEU A 25 6.32 -5.77 23.32
N ALA A 26 5.86 -6.53 24.32
CA ALA A 26 5.07 -5.96 25.42
C ALA A 26 5.93 -5.08 26.35
N PRO A 27 7.11 -5.50 26.86
CA PRO A 27 7.99 -4.61 27.61
C PRO A 27 8.49 -3.44 26.76
N PHE A 28 8.84 -3.68 25.49
CA PHE A 28 9.25 -2.61 24.57
C PHE A 28 8.16 -1.55 24.38
N PHE A 29 6.89 -1.97 24.26
CA PHE A 29 5.74 -1.06 24.20
C PHE A 29 5.69 -0.18 25.45
N TYR A 30 5.61 -0.76 26.66
CA TYR A 30 5.47 0.02 27.89
C TYR A 30 6.66 0.95 28.14
N LEU A 31 7.89 0.50 27.88
CA LEU A 31 9.10 1.32 28.03
C LEU A 31 9.12 2.50 27.05
N THR A 32 8.84 2.27 25.77
CA THR A 32 8.90 3.34 24.75
C THR A 32 7.69 4.28 24.80
N TYR A 33 6.49 3.77 25.07
CA TYR A 33 5.27 4.56 25.23
C TYR A 33 5.30 5.41 26.50
N GLY A 34 5.70 4.80 27.63
CA GLY A 34 5.91 5.48 28.91
C GLY A 34 7.04 6.51 28.84
N GLY A 35 8.14 6.18 28.15
CA GLY A 35 9.25 7.10 27.88
C GLY A 35 8.84 8.31 27.06
N ALA A 36 8.07 8.12 25.97
CA ALA A 36 7.52 9.23 25.18
C ALA A 36 6.59 10.14 26.02
N ASN A 37 5.70 9.53 26.81
CA ASN A 37 4.82 10.25 27.73
C ASN A 37 5.61 11.05 28.79
N TRP A 38 6.70 10.49 29.32
CA TRP A 38 7.58 11.20 30.25
C TRP A 38 8.27 12.39 29.57
N VAL A 39 8.89 12.19 28.40
CA VAL A 39 9.52 13.27 27.62
C VAL A 39 8.53 14.38 27.26
N ALA A 40 7.29 14.03 26.92
CA ALA A 40 6.23 15.00 26.66
C ALA A 40 5.85 15.79 27.92
N SER A 41 5.71 15.13 29.08
CA SER A 41 5.38 15.78 30.35
C SER A 41 6.46 16.76 30.88
N GLN A 42 7.69 16.68 30.35
CA GLN A 42 8.76 17.64 30.65
C GLN A 42 8.70 18.91 29.77
N ARG A 43 7.76 19.02 28.82
CA ARG A 43 7.62 20.21 27.94
C ARG A 43 6.73 21.26 28.58
N ALA A 44 7.14 22.53 28.48
CA ALA A 44 6.38 23.66 29.00
C ALA A 44 5.03 23.90 28.28
N HIS A 45 4.87 23.40 27.06
CA HIS A 45 3.64 23.47 26.28
C HIS A 45 3.53 22.25 25.36
N VAL A 46 2.41 21.53 25.42
CA VAL A 46 2.07 20.46 24.47
C VAL A 46 0.85 20.93 23.68
N PRO A 47 0.92 21.03 22.33
CA PRO A 47 -0.21 21.48 21.54
C PRO A 47 -1.38 20.47 21.58
N ASN A 48 -2.61 20.98 21.49
CA ASN A 48 -3.79 20.19 21.15
C ASN A 48 -4.18 20.48 19.70
N ILE A 49 -4.53 19.44 18.94
CA ILE A 49 -5.01 19.54 17.57
C ILE A 49 -6.33 18.78 17.47
N ALA A 50 -7.41 19.49 17.79
CA ALA A 50 -8.79 19.01 17.69
C ALA A 50 -9.61 19.95 16.81
N PHE A 51 -10.65 19.44 16.15
CA PHE A 51 -11.69 20.33 15.64
C PHE A 51 -12.65 20.73 16.77
N ALA A 52 -13.08 21.99 16.78
CA ALA A 52 -13.99 22.51 17.82
C ALA A 52 -15.30 21.71 17.97
N TRP A 53 -15.78 21.09 16.88
CA TRP A 53 -17.00 20.27 16.86
C TRP A 53 -16.83 18.89 17.52
N GLU A 54 -15.61 18.42 17.79
CA GLU A 54 -15.38 17.10 18.43
C GLU A 54 -15.98 17.03 19.85
N SER A 55 -16.17 18.17 20.50
CA SER A 55 -16.91 18.32 21.76
C SER A 55 -18.36 17.81 21.72
N ALA A 56 -18.97 17.71 20.53
CA ALA A 56 -20.30 17.17 20.33
C ALA A 56 -20.35 15.62 20.28
N ILE A 57 -19.19 14.94 20.28
CA ILE A 57 -19.13 13.47 20.26
C ILE A 57 -19.50 12.93 21.65
N PRO A 58 -20.58 12.13 21.79
CA PRO A 58 -21.02 11.66 23.10
C PRO A 58 -20.03 10.67 23.71
N PHE A 59 -19.72 10.85 24.99
CA PHE A 59 -18.97 9.88 25.77
C PHE A 59 -19.85 8.65 26.06
N LEU A 60 -19.39 7.46 25.64
CA LEU A 60 -20.11 6.20 25.81
C LEU A 60 -19.25 5.20 26.58
N ALA A 61 -19.36 5.19 27.92
CA ALA A 61 -18.47 4.41 28.77
C ALA A 61 -18.34 2.92 28.36
N TRP A 62 -19.43 2.28 27.90
CA TRP A 62 -19.42 0.88 27.48
C TRP A 62 -18.51 0.59 26.28
N THR A 63 -18.18 1.59 25.44
CA THR A 63 -17.28 1.41 24.29
C THR A 63 -15.83 1.16 24.69
N ILE A 64 -15.48 1.26 25.98
CA ILE A 64 -14.19 0.80 26.50
C ILE A 64 -13.97 -0.71 26.29
N ILE A 65 -15.04 -1.50 26.18
CA ILE A 65 -14.98 -2.95 25.92
C ILE A 65 -14.43 -3.25 24.51
N PRO A 66 -15.02 -2.74 23.40
CA PRO A 66 -14.40 -2.89 22.09
C PRO A 66 -13.01 -2.25 22.04
N TYR A 67 -12.78 -1.06 22.62
CA TYR A 67 -11.46 -0.45 22.70
C TYR A 67 -10.42 -1.44 23.26
N TRP A 68 -10.62 -1.94 24.48
CA TRP A 68 -9.71 -2.89 25.13
C TRP A 68 -9.54 -4.22 24.38
N SER A 69 -10.54 -4.63 23.59
CA SER A 69 -10.46 -5.89 22.84
C SER A 69 -9.28 -5.91 21.85
N ILE A 70 -8.75 -4.76 21.42
CA ILE A 70 -7.56 -4.72 20.56
C ILE A 70 -6.33 -5.34 21.24
N ASN A 71 -6.19 -5.20 22.56
CA ASN A 71 -5.05 -5.73 23.31
C ASN A 71 -5.09 -7.27 23.36
N LEU A 72 -6.30 -7.84 23.47
CA LEU A 72 -6.53 -9.27 23.34
C LEU A 72 -6.21 -9.75 21.91
N PHE A 73 -6.72 -9.06 20.88
CA PHE A 73 -6.45 -9.43 19.49
C PHE A 73 -4.98 -9.26 19.10
N TYR A 74 -4.26 -8.30 19.69
CA TYR A 74 -2.83 -8.09 19.48
C TYR A 74 -2.01 -9.32 19.89
N ALA A 75 -2.24 -9.84 21.10
CA ALA A 75 -1.59 -11.06 21.55
C ALA A 75 -2.09 -12.28 20.75
N LEU A 76 -3.41 -12.46 20.61
CA LEU A 76 -4.01 -13.62 19.94
C LEU A 76 -3.55 -13.75 18.48
N CYS A 77 -3.43 -12.62 17.74
CA CYS A 77 -3.01 -12.63 16.34
C CYS A 77 -1.58 -13.19 16.12
N LEU A 78 -0.71 -13.18 17.13
CA LEU A 78 0.61 -13.81 17.05
C LEU A 78 0.50 -15.35 17.09
N PHE A 79 -0.40 -15.90 17.91
CA PHE A 79 -0.52 -17.35 18.12
C PHE A 79 -1.35 -18.10 17.06
N ILE A 80 -2.29 -17.44 16.38
CA ILE A 80 -3.16 -18.04 15.33
C ILE A 80 -2.47 -18.20 13.95
N ASN A 81 -1.15 -18.18 13.91
CA ASN A 81 -0.38 -18.26 12.67
C ASN A 81 -0.11 -19.68 12.21
N THR A 82 0.15 -19.83 10.92
CA THR A 82 0.44 -21.10 10.26
C THR A 82 1.94 -21.39 10.20
N THR A 83 2.78 -20.36 10.12
CA THR A 83 4.25 -20.51 10.07
C THR A 83 4.93 -19.49 10.99
N PRO A 84 6.15 -19.78 11.50
CA PRO A 84 6.94 -18.79 12.23
C PRO A 84 7.23 -17.52 11.42
N ARG A 85 7.31 -17.64 10.09
CA ARG A 85 7.49 -16.51 9.16
C ARG A 85 6.27 -15.56 9.17
N ASP A 86 5.06 -16.09 9.29
CA ASP A 86 3.84 -15.27 9.39
C ASP A 86 3.83 -14.46 10.69
N VAL A 87 4.27 -15.07 11.80
CA VAL A 87 4.49 -14.39 13.08
C VAL A 87 5.50 -13.26 12.91
N ASP A 88 6.65 -13.52 12.28
CA ASP A 88 7.70 -12.51 12.04
C ASP A 88 7.24 -11.36 11.14
N VAL A 89 6.37 -11.62 10.16
CA VAL A 89 5.76 -10.55 9.35
C VAL A 89 4.82 -9.70 10.19
N LEU A 90 3.95 -10.32 11.00
CA LEU A 90 3.02 -9.59 11.87
C LEU A 90 3.75 -8.78 12.96
N ALA A 91 4.71 -9.40 13.64
CA ALA A 91 5.49 -8.77 14.70
C ALA A 91 6.35 -7.60 14.18
N ARG A 92 6.93 -7.71 12.98
CA ARG A 92 7.62 -6.56 12.34
C ARG A 92 6.67 -5.43 12.00
N ARG A 93 5.43 -5.70 11.59
CA ARG A 93 4.42 -4.65 11.40
C ARG A 93 4.12 -3.93 12.72
N TYR A 94 3.92 -4.66 13.82
CA TYR A 94 3.73 -4.06 15.15
C TYR A 94 4.94 -3.24 15.60
N LEU A 95 6.15 -3.76 15.42
CA LEU A 95 7.38 -3.05 15.78
C LEU A 95 7.57 -1.76 14.97
N THR A 96 7.31 -1.78 13.66
CA THR A 96 7.36 -0.58 12.81
C THR A 96 6.29 0.44 13.20
N ILE A 97 5.07 0.01 13.53
CA ILE A 97 4.04 0.90 14.06
C ILE A 97 4.53 1.56 15.35
N GLN A 98 5.05 0.79 16.31
CA GLN A 98 5.54 1.32 17.58
C GLN A 98 6.68 2.32 17.41
N LEU A 99 7.71 1.95 16.63
CA LEU A 99 8.88 2.80 16.39
C LEU A 99 8.51 4.14 15.75
N LEU A 100 7.64 4.13 14.74
CA LEU A 100 7.22 5.36 14.05
C LEU A 100 6.26 6.19 14.89
N ALA A 101 5.31 5.57 15.61
CA ALA A 101 4.42 6.30 16.52
C ALA A 101 5.21 6.98 17.64
N VAL A 102 6.12 6.27 18.30
CA VAL A 102 7.00 6.83 19.34
C VAL A 102 7.89 7.95 18.80
N ALA A 103 8.44 7.79 17.59
CA ALA A 103 9.20 8.86 16.94
C ALA A 103 8.34 10.10 16.68
N CYS A 104 7.07 9.92 16.26
CA CYS A 104 6.12 11.02 16.12
C CYS A 104 5.79 11.68 17.48
N PHE A 105 5.49 10.92 18.53
CA PHE A 105 5.19 11.47 19.85
C PHE A 105 6.39 12.22 20.46
N VAL A 106 7.62 11.77 20.22
CA VAL A 106 8.83 12.47 20.68
C VAL A 106 9.13 13.70 19.84
N ALA A 107 8.90 13.67 18.51
CA ALA A 107 9.08 14.86 17.69
C ALA A 107 8.00 15.93 17.98
N PHE A 108 6.75 15.50 18.03
CA PHE A 108 5.55 16.34 18.06
C PHE A 108 4.47 15.71 18.96
N PRO A 109 4.64 15.80 20.31
CA PRO A 109 3.65 15.32 21.26
C PRO A 109 2.37 16.16 21.17
N LEU A 110 1.23 15.53 21.45
CA LEU A 110 -0.09 16.13 21.35
C LEU A 110 -0.95 15.72 22.53
N GLU A 111 -1.56 16.69 23.19
CA GLU A 111 -2.33 16.47 24.41
C GLU A 111 -3.83 16.31 24.15
N ALA A 112 -4.45 15.26 24.70
CA ALA A 112 -5.90 15.13 24.79
C ALA A 112 -6.47 16.05 25.89
N THR A 113 -7.32 17.00 25.52
CA THR A 113 -7.91 17.99 26.44
C THR A 113 -9.21 17.53 27.13
N PHE A 114 -9.77 16.38 26.77
CA PHE A 114 -11.04 15.91 27.31
C PHE A 114 -10.91 15.25 28.69
N VAL A 115 -11.43 15.92 29.72
CA VAL A 115 -11.58 15.36 31.06
C VAL A 115 -12.68 14.29 31.05
N ARG A 116 -12.30 13.03 31.28
CA ARG A 116 -13.23 11.88 31.30
C ARG A 116 -14.25 12.01 32.44
N PRO A 117 -15.57 11.79 32.20
CA PRO A 117 -16.56 11.75 33.27
C PRO A 117 -16.30 10.60 34.26
N ALA A 118 -16.73 10.78 35.51
CA ALA A 118 -16.71 9.69 36.49
C ALA A 118 -17.58 8.51 36.00
N THR A 119 -17.01 7.30 36.00
CA THR A 119 -17.66 6.08 35.52
C THR A 119 -17.63 4.98 36.58
N SER A 120 -18.68 4.17 36.62
CA SER A 120 -18.87 3.10 37.60
C SER A 120 -18.92 1.72 36.94
N GLY A 121 -18.87 0.66 37.77
CA GLY A 121 -18.92 -0.73 37.31
C GLY A 121 -17.70 -1.15 36.48
N LEU A 122 -17.88 -2.19 35.64
CA LEU A 122 -16.81 -2.74 34.81
C LEU A 122 -16.16 -1.69 33.88
N PRO A 123 -16.90 -0.79 33.19
CA PRO A 123 -16.27 0.26 32.41
C PRO A 123 -15.39 1.19 33.24
N GLY A 124 -15.85 1.58 34.44
CA GLY A 124 -15.08 2.41 35.37
C GLY A 124 -13.75 1.76 35.75
N PHE A 125 -13.77 0.48 36.15
CA PHE A 125 -12.55 -0.29 36.42
C PHE A 125 -11.58 -0.31 35.23
N MET A 126 -12.09 -0.57 34.02
CA MET A 126 -11.26 -0.57 32.81
C MET A 126 -10.67 0.82 32.50
N PHE A 127 -11.41 1.90 32.73
CA PHE A 127 -10.87 3.26 32.63
C PHE A 127 -9.82 3.58 33.70
N THR A 128 -10.00 3.10 34.95
CA THR A 128 -9.00 3.27 36.02
C THR A 128 -7.68 2.58 35.67
N VAL A 129 -7.73 1.33 35.20
CA VAL A 129 -6.51 0.61 34.77
C VAL A 129 -5.88 1.25 33.54
N LEU A 130 -6.68 1.73 32.58
CA LEU A 130 -6.19 2.46 31.40
C LEU A 130 -5.46 3.74 31.81
N GLY A 131 -6.07 4.57 32.66
CA GLY A 131 -5.47 5.82 33.16
C GLY A 131 -4.20 5.62 34.00
N GLY A 132 -3.94 4.41 34.50
CA GLY A 132 -2.70 4.07 35.20
C GLY A 132 -1.45 4.03 34.31
N PHE A 133 -1.60 3.80 33.00
CA PHE A 133 -0.49 3.78 32.04
C PHE A 133 -0.64 4.77 30.88
N ASP A 134 -1.87 5.15 30.54
CA ASP A 134 -2.18 5.98 29.38
C ASP A 134 -2.34 7.46 29.77
N LYS A 135 -1.24 8.20 29.61
CA LYS A 135 -1.17 9.66 29.81
C LYS A 135 -1.53 10.40 28.50
N PRO A 136 -2.04 11.64 28.58
CA PRO A 136 -2.76 12.26 27.45
C PRO A 136 -1.89 12.70 26.26
N PHE A 137 -0.57 12.45 26.23
CA PHE A 137 0.37 13.12 25.31
C PHE A 137 0.70 12.37 24.00
N ASN A 138 0.21 11.14 23.84
CA ASN A 138 0.57 10.22 22.74
C ASN A 138 -0.58 10.05 21.72
N GLN A 139 -1.13 11.15 21.20
CA GLN A 139 -2.36 11.16 20.39
C GLN A 139 -2.15 10.76 18.90
N ALA A 140 -1.42 11.57 18.12
CA ALA A 140 -1.23 11.34 16.69
C ALA A 140 0.18 10.79 16.35
N PRO A 141 0.31 9.73 15.53
CA PRO A 141 -0.76 8.91 14.95
C PRO A 141 -1.33 7.92 15.99
N SER A 142 -2.63 7.60 15.90
CA SER A 142 -3.22 6.62 16.82
C SER A 142 -2.60 5.23 16.63
N LEU A 143 -1.84 4.80 17.63
CA LEU A 143 -1.34 3.44 17.79
C LEU A 143 -2.48 2.41 17.73
N HIS A 144 -3.58 2.72 18.40
CA HIS A 144 -4.77 1.88 18.47
C HIS A 144 -5.34 1.58 17.07
N ILE A 145 -5.52 2.62 16.26
CA ILE A 145 -6.03 2.51 14.88
C ILE A 145 -4.99 1.87 13.94
N ALA A 146 -3.70 2.14 14.12
CA ALA A 146 -2.64 1.51 13.33
C ALA A 146 -2.57 -0.01 13.57
N LEU A 147 -2.65 -0.44 14.83
CA LEU A 147 -2.71 -1.85 15.22
C LEU A 147 -4.00 -2.52 14.74
N LEU A 148 -5.16 -1.86 14.92
CA LEU A 148 -6.44 -2.28 14.37
C LEU A 148 -6.38 -2.54 12.87
N MET A 149 -5.76 -1.64 12.10
CA MET A 149 -5.64 -1.78 10.65
C MET A 149 -4.83 -3.02 10.25
N VAL A 150 -3.73 -3.31 10.96
CA VAL A 150 -2.91 -4.52 10.73
C VAL A 150 -3.60 -5.80 11.20
N ILE A 151 -4.27 -5.78 12.35
CA ILE A 151 -5.03 -6.92 12.91
C ILE A 151 -6.22 -7.26 12.02
N TRP A 152 -6.94 -6.25 11.53
CA TRP A 152 -7.98 -6.41 10.52
C TRP A 152 -7.43 -6.94 9.19
N ASP A 153 -6.25 -6.47 8.74
CA ASP A 153 -5.53 -6.99 7.56
C ASP A 153 -5.11 -8.45 7.71
N HIS A 154 -4.80 -8.87 8.94
CA HIS A 154 -4.43 -10.22 9.29
C HIS A 154 -5.63 -11.19 9.27
N LEU A 155 -6.74 -10.83 9.93
CA LEU A 155 -7.88 -11.71 10.15
C LEU A 155 -8.87 -11.77 8.98
N ARG A 156 -9.09 -10.68 8.23
CA ARG A 156 -10.16 -10.63 7.20
C ARG A 156 -10.04 -11.68 6.10
N GLY A 157 -8.83 -12.18 5.83
CA GLY A 157 -8.57 -13.22 4.84
C GLY A 157 -8.70 -14.66 5.36
N ARG A 158 -8.69 -14.85 6.69
CA ARG A 158 -8.75 -16.16 7.35
C ARG A 158 -10.18 -16.57 7.77
N LEU A 159 -11.14 -15.64 7.76
CA LEU A 159 -12.49 -15.84 8.28
C LEU A 159 -13.54 -16.17 7.19
N PRO A 160 -14.49 -17.11 7.44
CA PRO A 160 -15.61 -17.37 6.53
C PRO A 160 -16.56 -16.18 6.44
N ARG A 161 -17.37 -16.10 5.37
CA ARG A 161 -18.14 -14.89 4.99
C ARG A 161 -18.99 -14.29 6.13
N LYS A 162 -19.67 -15.11 6.94
CA LYS A 162 -20.48 -14.64 8.09
C LYS A 162 -19.60 -14.07 9.21
N ALA A 163 -18.60 -14.83 9.68
CA ALA A 163 -17.67 -14.38 10.72
C ALA A 163 -16.86 -13.15 10.29
N ARG A 164 -16.53 -13.03 9.00
CA ARG A 164 -15.86 -11.86 8.43
C ARG A 164 -16.73 -10.60 8.49
N LEU A 165 -18.05 -10.71 8.30
CA LEU A 165 -18.96 -9.57 8.45
C LEU A 165 -19.04 -9.12 9.91
N PHE A 166 -19.18 -10.06 10.85
CA PHE A 166 -19.11 -9.76 12.29
C PHE A 166 -17.76 -9.12 12.67
N TRP A 167 -16.66 -9.63 12.14
CA TRP A 167 -15.32 -9.06 12.34
C TRP A 167 -15.20 -7.62 11.79
N HIS A 168 -15.78 -7.33 10.62
CA HIS A 168 -15.82 -5.97 10.09
C HIS A 168 -16.63 -5.02 10.98
N PHE A 169 -17.79 -5.47 11.49
CA PHE A 169 -18.58 -4.72 12.46
C PHE A 169 -17.82 -4.50 13.77
N TRP A 170 -17.16 -5.52 14.30
CA TRP A 170 -16.36 -5.39 15.52
C TRP A 170 -15.18 -4.44 15.34
N CYS A 171 -14.42 -4.54 14.24
CA CYS A 171 -13.38 -3.56 13.92
C CYS A 171 -13.90 -2.13 13.78
N PHE A 172 -15.11 -1.95 13.24
CA PHE A 172 -15.75 -0.64 13.20
C PHE A 172 -16.08 -0.13 14.62
N LEU A 173 -16.57 -0.99 15.53
CA LEU A 173 -16.77 -0.63 16.93
C LEU A 173 -15.45 -0.27 17.64
N ILE A 174 -14.35 -1.00 17.39
CA ILE A 174 -13.03 -0.63 17.91
C ILE A 174 -12.63 0.76 17.36
N GLY A 175 -12.75 0.97 16.05
CA GLY A 175 -12.40 2.23 15.40
C GLY A 175 -13.25 3.43 15.86
N ALA A 176 -14.54 3.23 16.11
CA ALA A 176 -15.44 4.25 16.65
C ALA A 176 -15.18 4.51 18.15
N SER A 177 -14.82 3.45 18.89
CA SER A 177 -14.62 3.54 20.34
C SER A 177 -13.57 4.56 20.73
N VAL A 178 -12.50 4.74 19.95
CA VAL A 178 -11.43 5.69 20.27
C VAL A 178 -11.96 7.13 20.47
N LEU A 179 -12.99 7.51 19.71
CA LEU A 179 -13.67 8.80 19.81
C LEU A 179 -14.66 8.79 20.98
N THR A 180 -15.51 7.77 21.10
CA THR A 180 -16.57 7.74 22.14
C THR A 180 -16.05 7.43 23.54
N THR A 181 -14.80 6.98 23.68
CA THR A 181 -14.06 6.93 24.96
C THR A 181 -13.22 8.19 25.21
N TRP A 182 -13.30 9.20 24.33
CA TRP A 182 -12.47 10.42 24.34
C TRP A 182 -10.97 10.11 24.55
N GLN A 183 -10.44 9.10 23.85
CA GLN A 183 -9.01 8.73 23.90
C GLN A 183 -8.19 9.29 22.73
N HIS A 184 -8.87 9.68 21.66
CA HIS A 184 -8.25 10.15 20.42
C HIS A 184 -9.10 11.24 19.77
N HIS A 185 -8.42 12.15 19.07
CA HIS A 185 -9.04 13.13 18.19
C HIS A 185 -9.34 12.53 16.81
N VAL A 186 -10.24 13.18 16.06
CA VAL A 186 -10.70 12.66 14.76
C VAL A 186 -9.56 12.50 13.74
N MET A 187 -8.53 13.35 13.83
CA MET A 187 -7.34 13.27 12.96
C MET A 187 -6.35 12.16 13.33
N ASP A 188 -6.46 11.57 14.51
CA ASP A 188 -5.62 10.43 14.92
C ASP A 188 -6.02 9.15 14.16
N ILE A 189 -7.27 9.07 13.69
CA ILE A 189 -7.79 7.96 12.89
C ILE A 189 -7.12 7.88 11.51
N PRO A 190 -7.20 8.89 10.61
CA PRO A 190 -6.57 8.81 9.30
C PRO A 190 -5.04 8.70 9.38
N THR A 191 -4.40 9.34 10.37
CA THR A 191 -2.94 9.22 10.58
C THR A 191 -2.54 7.84 11.11
N GLY A 192 -3.29 7.27 12.05
CA GLY A 192 -3.14 5.88 12.49
C GLY A 192 -3.39 4.87 11.37
N MET A 193 -4.43 5.07 10.56
CA MET A 193 -4.70 4.24 9.37
C MET A 193 -3.54 4.31 8.36
N LEU A 194 -2.98 5.50 8.11
CA LEU A 194 -1.84 5.71 7.23
C LEU A 194 -0.60 4.96 7.73
N LEU A 195 -0.33 5.01 9.04
CA LEU A 195 0.77 4.27 9.67
C LEU A 195 0.56 2.74 9.59
N GLY A 196 -0.64 2.25 9.88
CA GLY A 196 -0.97 0.82 9.76
C GLY A 196 -0.88 0.32 8.30
N LEU A 197 -1.31 1.13 7.34
CA LEU A 197 -1.15 0.87 5.91
C LEU A 197 0.33 0.87 5.49
N PHE A 198 1.14 1.80 6.00
CA PHE A 198 2.58 1.85 5.74
C PHE A 198 3.31 0.60 6.26
N ALA A 199 3.04 0.18 7.50
CA ALA A 199 3.63 -1.04 8.04
C ALA A 199 3.19 -2.29 7.25
N ALA A 200 1.91 -2.37 6.86
CA ALA A 200 1.40 -3.47 6.03
C ALA A 200 1.95 -3.46 4.60
N TRP A 201 2.35 -2.29 4.08
CA TRP A 201 3.06 -2.14 2.80
C TRP A 201 4.53 -2.55 2.94
N LEU A 202 5.24 -2.09 3.97
CA LEU A 202 6.65 -2.39 4.17
C LEU A 202 6.90 -3.90 4.38
N PHE A 203 5.96 -4.60 5.02
CA PHE A 203 5.96 -6.05 5.18
C PHE A 203 4.68 -6.69 4.61
N PRO A 204 4.62 -7.00 3.31
CA PRO A 204 3.50 -7.70 2.70
C PRO A 204 3.32 -9.11 3.28
N ARG A 205 2.10 -9.65 3.23
CA ARG A 205 1.81 -11.03 3.67
C ARG A 205 2.41 -12.07 2.73
N ASP A 206 2.13 -11.91 1.43
CA ASP A 206 2.36 -12.94 0.42
C ASP A 206 3.60 -12.67 -0.45
N ALA A 207 4.48 -11.74 -0.02
CA ALA A 207 5.66 -11.31 -0.78
C ALA A 207 6.79 -10.83 0.14
N GLY A 208 7.99 -10.64 -0.41
CA GLY A 208 9.06 -9.93 0.29
C GLY A 208 8.74 -8.45 0.47
N SER A 209 9.52 -7.76 1.32
CA SER A 209 9.43 -6.30 1.44
C SER A 209 9.74 -5.64 0.09
N PRO A 210 9.01 -4.60 -0.35
CA PRO A 210 9.29 -3.88 -1.59
C PRO A 210 10.68 -3.22 -1.60
N LEU A 211 11.33 -3.06 -0.43
CA LEU A 211 12.66 -2.46 -0.29
C LEU A 211 13.79 -3.49 -0.19
N ALA A 212 13.48 -4.79 -0.14
CA ALA A 212 14.48 -5.85 0.10
C ALA A 212 15.53 -6.01 -1.00
N LYS A 213 15.28 -5.47 -2.20
CA LYS A 213 16.21 -5.44 -3.34
C LYS A 213 16.58 -4.02 -3.77
N PHE A 214 16.48 -3.05 -2.86
CA PHE A 214 16.83 -1.67 -3.16
C PHE A 214 18.31 -1.57 -3.58
N ALA A 215 18.55 -1.12 -4.80
CA ALA A 215 19.87 -0.79 -5.32
C ALA A 215 19.77 0.56 -6.04
N MET A 216 20.69 1.49 -5.77
CA MET A 216 20.61 2.85 -6.32
C MET A 216 20.60 2.82 -7.85
N SER A 217 19.56 3.42 -8.45
CA SER A 217 19.36 3.40 -9.89
C SER A 217 20.49 4.11 -10.63
N GLY A 218 21.18 3.39 -11.51
CA GLY A 218 22.17 3.98 -12.42
C GLY A 218 21.54 4.96 -13.41
N ASP A 219 20.31 4.72 -13.85
CA ASP A 219 19.60 5.58 -14.81
C ASP A 219 19.41 7.02 -14.25
N PRO A 220 19.97 8.05 -14.93
CA PRO A 220 19.77 9.44 -14.54
C PRO A 220 18.32 9.92 -14.73
N THR A 221 17.57 9.36 -15.68
CA THR A 221 16.16 9.71 -15.91
C THR A 221 15.31 9.25 -14.72
N SER A 222 15.44 7.99 -14.31
CA SER A 222 14.80 7.46 -13.10
C SER A 222 15.17 8.28 -11.86
N ARG A 223 16.46 8.60 -11.64
CA ARG A 223 16.89 9.45 -10.51
C ARG A 223 16.26 10.85 -10.54
N ARG A 224 16.19 11.50 -11.71
CA ARG A 224 15.57 12.83 -11.88
C ARG A 224 14.07 12.79 -11.55
N LEU A 225 13.36 11.76 -11.99
CA LEU A 225 11.95 11.55 -11.63
C LEU A 225 11.78 11.30 -10.12
N GLY A 226 12.68 10.51 -9.52
CA GLY A 226 12.74 10.31 -8.08
C GLY A 226 12.87 11.62 -7.29
N VAL A 227 13.74 12.54 -7.75
CA VAL A 227 13.85 13.89 -7.18
C VAL A 227 12.56 14.67 -7.31
N TYR A 228 11.88 14.67 -8.46
CA TYR A 228 10.61 15.38 -8.62
C TYR A 228 9.51 14.85 -7.69
N TYR A 229 9.40 13.52 -7.52
CA TYR A 229 8.48 12.93 -6.55
C TYR A 229 8.87 13.25 -5.10
N LEU A 230 10.16 13.29 -4.78
CA LEU A 230 10.66 13.68 -3.46
C LEU A 230 10.36 15.16 -3.15
N CYS A 231 10.59 16.08 -4.09
CA CYS A 231 10.24 17.49 -3.96
C CYS A 231 8.73 17.67 -3.72
N GLY A 232 7.89 16.92 -4.45
CA GLY A 232 6.44 16.91 -4.21
C GLY A 232 6.07 16.38 -2.80
N ALA A 233 6.73 15.32 -2.34
CA ALA A 233 6.53 14.78 -0.99
C ALA A 233 6.92 15.79 0.10
N VAL A 234 8.08 16.45 -0.05
CA VAL A 234 8.56 17.50 0.87
C VAL A 234 7.64 18.72 0.85
N ALA A 235 7.12 19.12 -0.32
CA ALA A 235 6.17 20.23 -0.42
C ALA A 235 4.85 19.93 0.33
N PHE A 236 4.27 18.74 0.15
CA PHE A 236 3.07 18.33 0.91
C PHE A 236 3.34 18.20 2.41
N LEU A 237 4.51 17.71 2.81
CA LEU A 237 4.90 17.64 4.23
C LEU A 237 5.09 19.05 4.83
N GLY A 238 5.74 19.96 4.11
CA GLY A 238 5.90 21.36 4.53
C GLY A 238 4.55 22.07 4.67
N LEU A 239 3.65 21.90 3.71
CA LEU A 239 2.27 22.40 3.80
C LEU A 239 1.50 21.78 4.98
N ALA A 240 1.68 20.49 5.25
CA ALA A 240 1.08 19.86 6.43
C ALA A 240 1.54 20.55 7.72
N VAL A 241 2.85 20.73 7.90
CA VAL A 241 3.43 21.38 9.09
C VAL A 241 2.97 22.83 9.22
N LEU A 242 3.02 23.61 8.14
CA LEU A 242 2.66 25.04 8.15
C LEU A 242 1.15 25.28 8.37
N CYS A 243 0.29 24.41 7.84
CA CYS A 243 -1.17 24.58 7.95
C CYS A 243 -1.79 23.86 9.17
N THR A 244 -1.06 22.97 9.85
CA THR A 244 -1.56 22.25 11.04
C THR A 244 -2.03 23.19 12.16
N PRO A 245 -1.32 24.30 12.50
CA PRO A 245 -1.81 25.29 13.47
C PRO A 245 -3.11 26.01 13.04
N LEU A 246 -3.43 26.04 11.74
CA LEU A 246 -4.65 26.66 11.22
C LEU A 246 -5.83 25.68 11.16
N SER A 247 -5.55 24.40 10.91
CA SER A 247 -6.57 23.35 10.87
C SER A 247 -5.94 21.96 11.02
N ALA A 248 -6.53 21.15 11.90
CA ALA A 248 -6.23 19.73 12.04
C ALA A 248 -6.32 18.97 10.71
N ALA A 249 -7.16 19.41 9.77
CA ALA A 249 -7.31 18.82 8.44
C ALA A 249 -6.02 18.84 7.61
N ALA A 250 -5.06 19.73 7.91
CA ALA A 250 -3.76 19.76 7.23
C ALA A 250 -2.97 18.45 7.37
N LEU A 251 -3.20 17.67 8.43
CA LEU A 251 -2.60 16.34 8.60
C LEU A 251 -3.04 15.34 7.51
N LEU A 252 -4.12 15.60 6.76
CA LEU A 252 -4.48 14.80 5.58
C LEU A 252 -3.43 14.91 4.45
N LEU A 253 -2.64 16.00 4.40
CA LEU A 253 -1.57 16.18 3.41
C LEU A 253 -0.40 15.20 3.63
N LEU A 254 -0.30 14.55 4.79
CA LEU A 254 0.62 13.43 5.03
C LEU A 254 0.33 12.24 4.10
N TRP A 255 -0.91 12.06 3.64
CA TRP A 255 -1.28 10.96 2.74
C TRP A 255 -0.68 11.11 1.34
N PRO A 256 -0.85 12.22 0.59
CA PRO A 256 -0.13 12.44 -0.65
C PRO A 256 1.39 12.55 -0.42
N ALA A 257 1.87 13.15 0.68
CA ALA A 257 3.30 13.20 0.97
C ALA A 257 3.92 11.79 1.04
N MET A 258 3.32 10.89 1.83
CA MET A 258 3.75 9.49 1.94
C MET A 258 3.64 8.74 0.60
N ALA A 259 2.56 8.98 -0.16
CA ALA A 259 2.38 8.36 -1.47
C ALA A 259 3.51 8.74 -2.45
N LEU A 260 3.86 10.03 -2.53
CA LEU A 260 4.93 10.51 -3.41
C LEU A 260 6.32 10.10 -2.90
N ALA A 261 6.56 10.07 -1.59
CA ALA A 261 7.81 9.57 -1.01
C ALA A 261 8.08 8.10 -1.39
N ILE A 262 7.06 7.24 -1.33
CA ILE A 262 7.18 5.84 -1.76
C ILE A 262 7.46 5.73 -3.25
N VAL A 263 6.82 6.56 -4.08
CA VAL A 263 7.10 6.61 -5.53
C VAL A 263 8.53 7.07 -5.81
N ALA A 264 9.02 8.08 -5.10
CA ALA A 264 10.42 8.52 -5.16
C ALA A 264 11.40 7.37 -4.84
N VAL A 265 11.15 6.60 -3.78
CA VAL A 265 11.95 5.41 -3.42
C VAL A 265 11.91 4.33 -4.52
N GLY A 266 10.78 4.17 -5.21
CA GLY A 266 10.70 3.34 -6.42
C GLY A 266 11.71 3.77 -7.47
N TYR A 267 11.66 5.04 -7.86
CA TYR A 267 12.54 5.65 -8.87
C TYR A 267 14.02 5.72 -8.44
N PHE A 268 14.32 5.83 -7.14
CA PHE A 268 15.70 5.79 -6.64
C PHE A 268 16.31 4.39 -6.60
N GLY A 269 15.52 3.32 -6.49
CA GLY A 269 16.10 1.96 -6.46
C GLY A 269 15.20 0.80 -6.03
N ALA A 270 14.00 1.03 -5.48
CA ALA A 270 13.07 -0.05 -5.17
C ALA A 270 12.29 -0.56 -6.40
N GLY A 271 12.39 0.13 -7.53
CA GLY A 271 11.75 -0.25 -8.79
C GLY A 271 10.22 -0.35 -8.68
N PRO A 272 9.57 -1.12 -9.58
CA PRO A 272 8.12 -1.24 -9.63
C PRO A 272 7.50 -2.06 -8.48
N GLN A 273 8.33 -2.69 -7.62
CA GLN A 273 7.83 -3.51 -6.51
C GLN A 273 7.06 -2.68 -5.45
N ILE A 274 7.30 -1.37 -5.37
CA ILE A 274 6.54 -0.45 -4.51
C ILE A 274 5.02 -0.50 -4.74
N PHE A 275 4.58 -0.82 -5.95
CA PHE A 275 3.17 -0.88 -6.30
C PHE A 275 2.50 -2.20 -5.87
N GLN A 276 3.31 -3.21 -5.50
CA GLN A 276 2.86 -4.53 -5.03
C GLN A 276 1.78 -5.16 -5.92
N LYS A 277 1.96 -4.96 -7.23
CA LYS A 277 1.06 -5.44 -8.27
C LYS A 277 1.44 -6.88 -8.62
N ARG A 278 0.45 -7.77 -8.56
CA ARG A 278 0.56 -9.18 -8.89
C ARG A 278 0.40 -9.38 -10.40
N ALA A 279 0.75 -10.57 -10.88
CA ALA A 279 0.56 -10.95 -12.27
C ALA A 279 -0.91 -10.83 -12.74
N ASP A 280 -1.90 -11.04 -11.85
CA ASP A 280 -3.33 -10.88 -12.17
C ASP A 280 -3.82 -9.42 -12.28
N GLY A 281 -2.91 -8.45 -12.16
CA GLY A 281 -3.16 -7.01 -12.20
C GLY A 281 -3.76 -6.41 -10.92
N ARG A 282 -3.92 -7.20 -9.85
CA ARG A 282 -4.38 -6.70 -8.54
C ARG A 282 -3.20 -6.27 -7.68
N THR A 283 -3.43 -5.28 -6.82
CA THR A 283 -2.46 -4.82 -5.82
C THR A 283 -2.88 -5.24 -4.42
N THR A 284 -1.94 -5.25 -3.48
CA THR A 284 -2.25 -5.41 -2.05
C THR A 284 -3.14 -4.26 -1.56
N LEU A 285 -3.93 -4.51 -0.50
CA LEU A 285 -4.76 -3.45 0.09
C LEU A 285 -3.91 -2.28 0.61
N ALA A 286 -2.77 -2.60 1.23
CA ALA A 286 -1.82 -1.63 1.72
C ALA A 286 -1.36 -0.69 0.60
N SER A 287 -0.82 -1.23 -0.50
CA SER A 287 -0.42 -0.40 -1.64
C SER A 287 -1.61 0.34 -2.26
N ARG A 288 -2.78 -0.28 -2.39
CA ARG A 288 -4.00 0.33 -2.98
C ARG A 288 -4.33 1.67 -2.33
N TRP A 289 -4.45 1.71 -1.00
CA TRP A 289 -4.85 2.91 -0.27
C TRP A 289 -3.67 3.86 -0.04
N LEU A 290 -2.49 3.34 0.34
CA LEU A 290 -1.32 4.15 0.62
C LEU A 290 -0.89 5.00 -0.59
N LEU A 291 -0.97 4.42 -1.80
CA LEU A 291 -0.66 5.14 -3.06
C LEU A 291 -1.92 5.61 -3.81
N ALA A 292 -3.08 5.71 -3.15
CA ALA A 292 -4.31 6.16 -3.81
C ALA A 292 -4.23 7.61 -4.35
N PRO A 293 -3.64 8.61 -3.65
CA PRO A 293 -3.51 9.97 -4.18
C PRO A 293 -2.68 10.00 -5.47
N TYR A 294 -1.55 9.27 -5.48
CA TYR A 294 -0.72 9.11 -6.67
C TYR A 294 -1.48 8.42 -7.82
N ARG A 295 -2.20 7.33 -7.55
CA ARG A 295 -2.99 6.64 -8.57
C ARG A 295 -4.15 7.47 -9.10
N LEU A 296 -4.77 8.31 -8.28
CA LEU A 296 -5.78 9.27 -8.74
C LEU A 296 -5.16 10.25 -9.74
N GLY A 297 -4.00 10.82 -9.42
CA GLY A 297 -3.22 11.63 -10.35
C GLY A 297 -2.87 10.89 -11.65
N ALA A 298 -2.42 9.64 -11.57
CA ALA A 298 -2.11 8.81 -12.74
C ALA A 298 -3.35 8.53 -13.61
N VAL A 299 -4.51 8.24 -13.02
CA VAL A 299 -5.78 8.02 -13.74
C VAL A 299 -6.28 9.30 -14.40
N ILE A 300 -6.19 10.45 -13.71
CA ILE A 300 -6.50 11.77 -14.28
C ILE A 300 -5.57 12.08 -15.46
N ASN A 301 -4.26 11.82 -15.32
CA ASN A 301 -3.29 11.99 -16.39
C ASN A 301 -3.65 11.14 -17.62
N VAL A 302 -3.88 9.83 -17.44
CA VAL A 302 -4.30 8.94 -18.53
C VAL A 302 -5.57 9.45 -19.20
N TRP A 303 -6.58 9.87 -18.43
CA TRP A 303 -7.82 10.41 -18.98
C TRP A 303 -7.59 11.69 -19.80
N LEU A 304 -6.84 12.67 -19.26
CA LEU A 304 -6.59 13.96 -19.93
C LEU A 304 -5.88 13.80 -21.28
N TRP A 305 -4.86 12.94 -21.34
CA TRP A 305 -4.08 12.68 -22.56
C TRP A 305 -4.84 11.83 -23.58
N THR A 306 -5.60 10.83 -23.13
CA THR A 306 -6.19 9.82 -24.04
C THR A 306 -7.67 10.03 -24.36
N ARG A 307 -8.34 11.06 -23.80
CA ARG A 307 -9.77 11.35 -24.03
C ARG A 307 -10.18 11.53 -25.51
N LYS A 308 -9.24 11.88 -26.40
CA LYS A 308 -9.47 12.01 -27.86
C LYS A 308 -8.87 10.85 -28.68
N MET A 309 -8.30 9.83 -28.03
CA MET A 309 -7.64 8.71 -28.71
C MET A 309 -8.55 7.48 -28.79
N PRO A 310 -8.39 6.64 -29.84
CA PRO A 310 -8.95 5.29 -29.82
C PRO A 310 -8.41 4.50 -28.62
N ALA A 311 -9.18 3.54 -28.13
CA ALA A 311 -8.77 2.70 -26.99
C ALA A 311 -7.55 1.83 -27.33
N SER A 312 -7.53 1.31 -28.57
CA SER A 312 -6.51 0.43 -29.12
C SER A 312 -6.60 0.39 -30.64
N VAL A 313 -5.48 0.10 -31.32
CA VAL A 313 -5.43 -0.26 -32.76
C VAL A 313 -5.00 -1.72 -32.92
N ALA A 314 -5.41 -2.36 -34.01
CA ALA A 314 -4.89 -3.67 -34.40
C ALA A 314 -3.49 -3.51 -35.01
N ILE A 315 -2.57 -4.42 -34.67
CA ILE A 315 -1.18 -4.42 -35.18
C ILE A 315 -1.02 -5.56 -36.19
N ALA A 316 -1.16 -6.81 -35.73
CA ALA A 316 -1.14 -8.01 -36.58
C ALA A 316 -1.80 -9.19 -35.82
N ASP A 317 -2.38 -10.16 -36.54
CA ASP A 317 -2.79 -11.47 -36.01
C ASP A 317 -3.60 -11.46 -34.69
N GLY A 318 -4.56 -10.53 -34.58
CA GLY A 318 -5.41 -10.39 -33.40
C GLY A 318 -4.74 -9.72 -32.19
N VAL A 319 -3.51 -9.23 -32.34
CA VAL A 319 -2.79 -8.46 -31.32
C VAL A 319 -3.03 -6.97 -31.54
N HIS A 320 -3.39 -6.27 -30.47
CA HIS A 320 -3.71 -4.85 -30.44
C HIS A 320 -2.75 -4.10 -29.50
N LEU A 321 -2.38 -2.88 -29.88
CA LEU A 321 -1.66 -1.93 -29.03
C LEU A 321 -2.66 -0.87 -28.56
N GLY A 322 -2.61 -0.50 -27.28
CA GLY A 322 -3.51 0.53 -26.74
C GLY A 322 -3.04 1.22 -25.49
N ARG A 323 -3.85 2.20 -25.07
CA ARG A 323 -3.79 2.81 -23.74
C ARG A 323 -4.40 1.87 -22.69
N PHE A 324 -4.33 2.25 -21.42
CA PHE A 324 -4.95 1.45 -20.37
C PHE A 324 -6.48 1.33 -20.58
N PRO A 325 -7.05 0.11 -20.55
CA PRO A 325 -8.45 -0.10 -20.90
C PRO A 325 -9.41 0.11 -19.70
N ARG A 326 -10.61 0.58 -20.00
CA ARG A 326 -11.78 0.48 -19.12
C ARG A 326 -12.29 -0.97 -19.12
N ARG A 327 -13.08 -1.34 -18.10
CA ARG A 327 -13.64 -2.70 -17.94
C ARG A 327 -14.31 -3.25 -19.21
N HIS A 328 -15.16 -2.45 -19.87
CA HIS A 328 -15.88 -2.87 -21.08
C HIS A 328 -14.96 -2.98 -22.31
N GLU A 329 -13.89 -2.19 -22.38
CA GLU A 329 -12.90 -2.26 -23.45
C GLU A 329 -12.02 -3.50 -23.27
N ALA A 330 -11.57 -3.77 -22.03
CA ALA A 330 -10.79 -4.97 -21.69
C ALA A 330 -11.55 -6.27 -21.99
N ASN A 331 -12.86 -6.30 -21.75
CA ASN A 331 -13.70 -7.47 -22.02
C ASN A 331 -13.93 -7.76 -23.53
N ARG A 332 -13.42 -6.92 -24.45
CA ARG A 332 -13.39 -7.23 -25.90
C ARG A 332 -12.23 -8.15 -26.29
N PHE A 333 -11.31 -8.41 -25.35
CA PHE A 333 -10.10 -9.19 -25.56
C PHE A 333 -10.17 -10.49 -24.75
N ALA A 334 -9.55 -11.56 -25.25
CA ALA A 334 -9.36 -12.78 -24.50
C ALA A 334 -8.34 -12.56 -23.37
N THR A 335 -7.25 -11.85 -23.67
CA THR A 335 -6.16 -11.56 -22.74
C THR A 335 -5.68 -10.11 -22.84
N VAL A 336 -5.43 -9.48 -21.68
CA VAL A 336 -4.79 -8.16 -21.58
C VAL A 336 -3.40 -8.33 -20.96
N ILE A 337 -2.38 -7.80 -21.64
CA ILE A 337 -0.98 -7.77 -21.22
C ILE A 337 -0.65 -6.32 -20.82
N ASP A 338 -0.32 -6.13 -19.55
CA ASP A 338 -0.34 -4.84 -18.87
C ASP A 338 1.04 -4.49 -18.31
N ILE A 339 1.70 -3.51 -18.93
CA ILE A 339 3.08 -3.10 -18.59
C ILE A 339 3.11 -1.95 -17.57
N THR A 340 1.99 -1.66 -16.89
CA THR A 340 1.94 -0.64 -15.84
C THR A 340 2.29 -1.24 -14.48
N GLY A 341 3.07 -0.51 -13.65
CA GLY A 341 3.15 -0.81 -12.23
C GLY A 341 2.03 -0.12 -11.44
N GLU A 342 1.70 1.10 -11.87
CA GLU A 342 0.90 2.08 -11.15
C GLU A 342 -0.62 1.81 -11.23
N LEU A 343 -1.14 1.40 -12.39
CA LEU A 343 -2.58 1.17 -12.60
C LEU A 343 -3.00 -0.23 -12.14
N GLN A 344 -4.29 -0.39 -11.80
CA GLN A 344 -4.88 -1.66 -11.35
C GLN A 344 -5.84 -2.20 -12.41
N ARG A 345 -5.87 -3.53 -12.57
CA ARG A 345 -6.91 -4.23 -13.35
C ARG A 345 -8.30 -3.74 -12.93
N PRO A 346 -9.17 -3.32 -13.86
CA PRO A 346 -10.54 -2.91 -13.53
C PRO A 346 -11.32 -4.02 -12.81
N SER A 347 -12.11 -3.66 -11.80
CA SER A 347 -12.89 -4.62 -11.04
C SER A 347 -13.94 -5.29 -11.92
N GLY A 348 -14.00 -6.64 -11.89
CA GLY A 348 -14.96 -7.41 -12.67
C GLY A 348 -14.65 -7.53 -14.17
N THR A 349 -13.41 -7.22 -14.62
CA THR A 349 -12.92 -7.63 -15.95
C THR A 349 -12.93 -9.15 -16.06
N LEU A 350 -13.49 -9.69 -17.14
CA LEU A 350 -13.61 -11.12 -17.43
C LEU A 350 -12.40 -11.67 -18.19
N ALA A 351 -11.75 -10.84 -19.01
CA ALA A 351 -10.55 -11.20 -19.75
C ALA A 351 -9.43 -11.77 -18.85
N GLY A 352 -8.59 -12.64 -19.42
CA GLY A 352 -7.28 -12.97 -18.88
C GLY A 352 -6.47 -11.69 -18.66
N TRP A 353 -5.66 -11.64 -17.61
CA TRP A 353 -4.86 -10.46 -17.29
C TRP A 353 -3.49 -10.88 -16.78
N SER A 354 -2.45 -10.41 -17.47
CA SER A 354 -1.06 -10.69 -17.16
C SER A 354 -0.29 -9.37 -17.08
N SER A 355 0.20 -9.05 -15.88
CA SER A 355 0.91 -7.80 -15.61
C SER A 355 2.42 -8.01 -15.51
N PHE A 356 3.14 -7.09 -16.15
CA PHE A 356 4.59 -6.92 -16.06
C PHE A 356 4.85 -5.52 -15.47
N PRO A 357 4.88 -5.37 -14.13
CA PRO A 357 4.97 -4.06 -13.51
C PRO A 357 6.29 -3.35 -13.86
N THR A 358 6.22 -2.17 -14.45
CA THR A 358 7.38 -1.32 -14.81
C THR A 358 7.09 0.13 -14.42
N LEU A 359 8.09 0.87 -13.93
CA LEU A 359 7.97 2.29 -13.64
C LEU A 359 7.76 3.08 -14.94
N ASP A 360 7.03 4.19 -14.89
CA ASP A 360 6.82 5.02 -16.07
C ASP A 360 8.08 5.80 -16.45
N LEU A 361 8.30 6.02 -17.75
CA LEU A 361 9.48 6.67 -18.34
C LEU A 361 10.84 5.99 -18.05
N THR A 362 10.86 4.79 -17.47
CA THR A 362 12.08 3.97 -17.30
C THR A 362 12.18 2.88 -18.37
N GLY A 363 13.41 2.45 -18.67
CA GLY A 363 13.66 1.32 -19.57
C GLY A 363 12.98 0.03 -19.08
N LEU A 364 12.43 -0.74 -20.02
CA LEU A 364 11.85 -2.05 -19.71
C LEU A 364 12.97 -3.09 -19.60
N ASP A 365 12.94 -3.90 -18.54
CA ASP A 365 13.91 -4.97 -18.34
C ASP A 365 13.92 -5.97 -19.51
N LYS A 366 15.12 -6.38 -19.97
CA LYS A 366 15.28 -7.23 -21.16
C LYS A 366 14.60 -8.60 -21.00
N ILE A 367 14.55 -9.15 -19.78
CA ILE A 367 13.92 -10.44 -19.47
C ILE A 367 12.40 -10.29 -19.40
N GLN A 368 11.88 -9.27 -18.70
CA GLN A 368 10.44 -8.96 -18.66
C GLN A 368 9.88 -8.66 -20.06
N ALA A 369 10.60 -7.88 -20.88
CA ALA A 369 10.23 -7.60 -22.26
C ALA A 369 10.15 -8.87 -23.12
N ARG A 370 11.07 -9.82 -22.92
CA ARG A 370 11.07 -11.13 -23.60
C ARG A 370 9.85 -11.95 -23.16
N ALA A 371 9.67 -12.13 -21.85
CA ALA A 371 8.56 -12.90 -21.29
C ALA A 371 7.18 -12.33 -21.67
N ALA A 372 7.05 -11.00 -21.76
CA ALA A 372 5.83 -10.37 -22.24
C ALA A 372 5.59 -10.62 -23.74
N ALA A 373 6.65 -10.58 -24.57
CA ALA A 373 6.57 -10.88 -25.99
C ALA A 373 6.22 -12.36 -26.29
N ASP A 374 6.84 -13.30 -25.57
CA ASP A 374 6.52 -14.73 -25.67
C ASP A 374 5.08 -15.01 -25.22
N LEU A 375 4.60 -14.30 -24.19
CA LEU A 375 3.21 -14.41 -23.75
C LEU A 375 2.20 -13.84 -24.77
N ILE A 376 2.53 -12.77 -25.50
CA ILE A 376 1.68 -12.28 -26.60
C ILE A 376 1.49 -13.39 -27.64
N GLU A 377 2.59 -14.02 -28.05
CA GLU A 377 2.58 -15.08 -29.06
C GLU A 377 1.80 -16.32 -28.59
N ALA A 378 1.94 -16.72 -27.32
CA ALA A 378 1.14 -17.80 -26.76
C ALA A 378 -0.36 -17.44 -26.62
N ALA A 379 -0.67 -16.19 -26.23
CA ALA A 379 -2.03 -15.76 -25.94
C ALA A 379 -2.87 -15.49 -27.20
N ARG A 380 -2.27 -15.04 -28.31
CA ARG A 380 -3.03 -14.74 -29.56
C ARG A 380 -3.72 -15.96 -30.16
N HIS A 381 -3.21 -17.17 -29.90
CA HIS A 381 -3.86 -18.41 -30.31
C HIS A 381 -5.16 -18.71 -29.54
N GLN A 382 -5.40 -18.04 -28.41
CA GLN A 382 -6.59 -18.21 -27.57
C GLN A 382 -7.66 -17.13 -27.82
N GLY A 383 -7.36 -16.15 -28.68
CA GLY A 383 -8.25 -15.04 -29.02
C GLY A 383 -7.53 -13.69 -29.04
N PRO A 384 -8.25 -12.57 -29.26
CA PRO A 384 -7.65 -11.25 -29.42
C PRO A 384 -6.93 -10.79 -28.14
N VAL A 385 -5.74 -10.22 -28.31
CA VAL A 385 -4.84 -9.78 -27.22
C VAL A 385 -4.70 -8.27 -27.23
N LEU A 386 -4.82 -7.61 -26.08
CA LEU A 386 -4.49 -6.20 -25.91
C LEU A 386 -3.18 -6.05 -25.14
N VAL A 387 -2.21 -5.33 -25.69
CA VAL A 387 -0.98 -4.92 -25.01
C VAL A 387 -1.09 -3.43 -24.67
N CYS A 388 -1.03 -3.10 -23.39
CA CYS A 388 -1.22 -1.73 -22.92
C CYS A 388 -0.21 -1.29 -21.86
N CYS A 389 0.13 0.00 -21.90
CA CYS A 389 0.64 0.74 -20.74
C CYS A 389 -0.29 1.93 -20.47
N ALA A 390 0.09 2.87 -19.59
CA ALA A 390 -0.78 3.98 -19.18
C ALA A 390 -1.36 4.76 -20.38
N LEU A 391 -0.48 5.26 -21.26
CA LEU A 391 -0.85 6.02 -22.47
C LEU A 391 -0.73 5.20 -23.76
N GLY A 392 0.01 4.09 -23.75
CA GLY A 392 0.27 3.24 -24.91
C GLY A 392 1.46 3.66 -25.79
N PHE A 393 2.21 4.72 -25.44
CA PHE A 393 3.23 5.33 -26.31
C PHE A 393 4.66 4.75 -26.21
N GLN A 394 4.99 4.08 -25.09
CA GLN A 394 6.36 3.68 -24.77
C GLN A 394 6.44 2.21 -24.35
N ARG A 395 6.19 1.91 -23.08
CA ARG A 395 6.37 0.59 -22.45
C ARG A 395 5.72 -0.54 -23.27
N SER A 396 4.45 -0.39 -23.66
CA SER A 396 3.74 -1.38 -24.49
C SER A 396 4.19 -1.41 -25.95
N ALA A 397 4.58 -0.27 -26.54
CA ALA A 397 5.11 -0.22 -27.89
C ALA A 397 6.45 -0.97 -27.99
N GLY A 398 7.34 -0.83 -27.00
CA GLY A 398 8.60 -1.58 -26.92
C GLY A 398 8.39 -3.09 -26.84
N VAL A 399 7.36 -3.56 -26.11
CA VAL A 399 6.97 -4.99 -26.08
C VAL A 399 6.43 -5.45 -27.44
N ILE A 400 5.58 -4.66 -28.11
CA ILE A 400 5.09 -4.98 -29.46
C ILE A 400 6.24 -5.08 -30.47
N VAL A 401 7.20 -4.13 -30.45
CA VAL A 401 8.40 -4.21 -31.30
C VAL A 401 9.19 -5.48 -31.01
N ARG A 402 9.45 -5.81 -29.73
CA ARG A 402 10.14 -7.05 -29.35
C ARG A 402 9.39 -8.30 -29.85
N TRP A 403 8.06 -8.34 -29.74
CA TRP A 403 7.21 -9.44 -30.25
C TRP A 403 7.27 -9.58 -31.77
N LEU A 404 7.16 -8.48 -32.53
CA LEU A 404 7.23 -8.50 -33.99
C LEU A 404 8.57 -9.07 -34.50
N LEU A 405 9.68 -8.75 -33.83
CA LEU A 405 11.01 -9.28 -34.17
C LEU A 405 11.15 -10.76 -33.80
N ILE A 406 10.77 -11.14 -32.58
CA ILE A 406 10.85 -12.54 -32.09
C ILE A 406 10.04 -13.49 -32.97
N SER A 407 8.87 -13.03 -33.40
CA SER A 407 7.96 -13.82 -34.24
C SER A 407 8.23 -13.70 -35.74
N ARG A 408 9.34 -13.04 -36.14
CA ARG A 408 9.77 -12.85 -37.53
C ARG A 408 8.71 -12.19 -38.44
N ARG A 409 7.90 -11.30 -37.86
CA ARG A 409 6.95 -10.43 -38.59
C ARG A 409 7.60 -9.15 -39.12
N CYS A 410 8.75 -8.78 -38.56
CA CYS A 410 9.63 -7.72 -39.04
C CYS A 410 11.09 -8.17 -38.83
N ASP A 411 12.00 -7.74 -39.70
CA ASP A 411 13.42 -8.09 -39.60
C ASP A 411 14.21 -7.11 -38.71
N ASN A 412 13.70 -5.89 -38.52
CA ASN A 412 14.40 -4.82 -37.78
C ASN A 412 13.44 -3.88 -37.03
N PRO A 413 13.89 -3.19 -35.96
CA PRO A 413 13.03 -2.31 -35.17
C PRO A 413 12.38 -1.16 -35.96
N ALA A 414 13.03 -0.67 -37.02
CA ALA A 414 12.52 0.44 -37.83
C ALA A 414 11.34 0.02 -38.74
N GLU A 415 11.28 -1.24 -39.15
CA GLU A 415 10.10 -1.82 -39.80
C GLU A 415 8.93 -1.98 -38.81
N ALA A 416 9.21 -2.53 -37.62
CA ALA A 416 8.20 -2.69 -36.57
C ALA A 416 7.59 -1.35 -36.13
N LEU A 417 8.40 -0.29 -36.01
CA LEU A 417 7.92 1.08 -35.77
C LEU A 417 6.99 1.56 -36.88
N ARG A 418 7.42 1.48 -38.16
CA ARG A 418 6.61 1.89 -39.31
C ARG A 418 5.28 1.14 -39.40
N LEU A 419 5.23 -0.13 -38.97
CA LEU A 419 4.01 -0.91 -38.90
C LEU A 419 3.04 -0.35 -37.84
N ILE A 420 3.53 0.00 -36.64
CA ILE A 420 2.71 0.61 -35.57
C ILE A 420 2.21 2.02 -35.99
N GLU A 421 3.05 2.82 -36.65
CA GLU A 421 2.69 4.14 -37.15
C GLU A 421 1.62 4.06 -38.25
N ARG A 422 1.75 3.10 -39.19
CA ARG A 422 0.74 2.80 -40.22
C ARG A 422 -0.60 2.35 -39.63
N ALA A 423 -0.60 1.67 -38.49
CA ALA A 423 -1.82 1.35 -37.73
C ALA A 423 -2.46 2.59 -37.06
N GLY A 424 -1.87 3.78 -37.20
CA GLY A 424 -2.40 5.04 -36.69
C GLY A 424 -2.05 5.33 -35.24
N TRP A 425 -1.11 4.59 -34.64
CA TRP A 425 -0.71 4.79 -33.24
C TRP A 425 0.62 5.52 -33.12
N ARG A 426 0.66 6.54 -32.27
CA ARG A 426 1.88 7.33 -32.01
C ARG A 426 2.79 6.55 -31.06
N VAL A 427 4.08 6.50 -31.37
CA VAL A 427 5.11 5.85 -30.54
C VAL A 427 6.18 6.89 -30.19
N TYR A 428 6.73 6.81 -28.98
CA TYR A 428 7.81 7.70 -28.53
C TYR A 428 8.91 6.89 -27.83
N LEU A 429 9.55 6.00 -28.58
CA LEU A 429 10.67 5.18 -28.09
C LEU A 429 12.01 5.94 -28.30
N PRO A 430 12.78 6.24 -27.24
CA PRO A 430 14.13 6.77 -27.36
C PRO A 430 15.06 5.80 -28.13
N VAL A 431 16.10 6.34 -28.76
CA VAL A 431 17.03 5.55 -29.58
C VAL A 431 17.74 4.47 -28.74
N GLU A 432 18.10 4.77 -27.49
CA GLU A 432 18.71 3.79 -26.58
C GLU A 432 17.74 2.62 -26.27
N SER A 433 16.43 2.90 -26.22
CA SER A 433 15.41 1.86 -26.02
C SER A 433 15.24 0.95 -27.24
N LEU A 434 15.44 1.48 -28.45
CA LEU A 434 15.41 0.69 -29.68
C LEU A 434 16.62 -0.25 -29.79
N HIS A 435 17.81 0.24 -29.42
CA HIS A 435 19.02 -0.59 -29.33
C HIS A 435 18.86 -1.69 -28.27
N ALA A 436 18.38 -1.36 -27.07
CA ALA A 436 18.15 -2.35 -26.01
C ALA A 436 17.13 -3.44 -26.37
N VAL A 437 16.14 -3.12 -27.23
CA VAL A 437 15.16 -4.09 -27.76
C VAL A 437 15.80 -5.00 -28.82
N ALA A 438 16.70 -4.48 -29.65
CA ALA A 438 17.43 -5.25 -30.67
C ALA A 438 18.51 -6.17 -30.08
N GLU A 439 19.33 -5.67 -29.15
CA GLU A 439 20.39 -6.43 -28.48
C GLU A 439 19.88 -7.68 -27.76
N GLY A 440 18.64 -7.65 -27.23
CA GLY A 440 18.04 -8.80 -26.55
C GLY A 440 17.53 -9.91 -27.48
N LEU A 441 17.91 -9.90 -28.76
CA LEU A 441 17.65 -10.98 -29.72
C LEU A 441 18.88 -11.89 -29.92
N GLN A 442 20.04 -11.46 -29.44
CA GLN A 442 21.24 -12.27 -29.24
C GLN A 442 21.17 -12.96 -27.87
#